data_AF-A0A816KHL5-F1
#
_entry.id   AF-A0A816KHL5-F1
#
_cell.length_a   1.000
_cell.length_b   1.000
_cell.length_c   1.000
_cell.angle_alpha   90.00
_cell.angle_beta   90.00
_cell.angle_gamma   90.00
#
_symmetry.space_group_name_H-M   'P 1'
#
loop_
_entity.id
_entity.type
_entity.pdbx_description
1 polymer ?
#
loop_
_entity_poly.entity_id
_entity_poly.type
_entity_poly.pdbx_seq_one_letter_code
_entity_poly.pdbx_strand_id
1 'polypeptide(L)'
;MLDYILVNRKFRNSIQDVRVHRGATGGIGTDHHLSRAKVRLHLKCRKKTTETGRLKLDYEKLNNEKLVAEFQTELLKHRNNTQENNRDLSVNEKFTQFADYIREHSKEYFIKDQKYQKNTKEWFTHEIADIVDKKAKAYVQWQHHRGKIDENKYRNQYRMLAKTVKNKVEARQREYWVEISVDIENAVKDHDPATAFQIIRRLRGNGMNTEHIAIHDKDGNTLTNSEDRLNR
;
A
#
# COMPACT_ATOMS: atom_id res chain seq x y z
N MET A 1 -2.64 -26.48 -21.91
CA MET A 1 -1.87 -25.35 -21.31
C MET A 1 -1.43 -24.49 -22.48
N LEU A 2 -1.84 -23.22 -22.52
CA LEU A 2 -1.61 -22.31 -23.65
C LEU A 2 -0.61 -21.19 -23.33
N ASP A 3 -0.11 -21.15 -22.09
CA ASP A 3 0.82 -20.12 -21.62
C ASP A 3 2.27 -20.62 -21.74
N TYR A 4 3.10 -19.86 -22.45
CA TYR A 4 4.51 -20.21 -22.70
C TYR A 4 5.45 -19.09 -22.26
N ILE A 5 6.60 -19.48 -21.70
CA ILE A 5 7.71 -18.55 -21.42
C ILE A 5 8.79 -18.86 -22.45
N LEU A 6 8.88 -18.02 -23.48
CA LEU A 6 9.87 -18.17 -24.54
C LEU A 6 11.18 -17.49 -24.12
N VAL A 7 12.28 -18.23 -24.22
CA VAL A 7 13.61 -17.77 -23.82
C VAL A 7 14.57 -18.04 -24.97
N ASN A 8 15.40 -17.05 -25.30
CA ASN A 8 16.43 -17.23 -26.31
C ASN A 8 17.37 -18.37 -25.90
N ARG A 9 17.71 -19.25 -26.86
CA ARG A 9 18.61 -20.40 -26.65
C ARG A 9 19.89 -20.04 -25.89
N LYS A 10 20.47 -18.87 -26.15
CA LYS A 10 21.70 -18.39 -25.49
C LYS A 10 21.54 -18.17 -23.97
N PHE A 11 20.32 -17.95 -23.51
CA PHE A 11 19.98 -17.71 -22.11
C PHE A 11 19.24 -18.89 -21.47
N ARG A 12 19.14 -20.05 -22.11
CA ARG A 12 18.43 -21.20 -21.52
C ARG A 12 18.96 -21.59 -20.13
N ASN A 13 20.28 -21.44 -19.92
CA ASN A 13 20.96 -21.76 -18.65
C ASN A 13 20.76 -20.66 -17.57
N SER A 14 20.11 -19.54 -17.90
CA SER A 14 19.78 -18.50 -16.92
C SER A 14 18.45 -18.76 -16.22
N ILE A 15 17.58 -19.59 -16.80
CA ILE A 15 16.32 -20.01 -16.18
C ILE A 15 16.62 -20.98 -15.05
N GLN A 16 16.23 -20.62 -13.84
CA GLN A 16 16.41 -21.43 -12.64
C GLN A 16 15.19 -22.29 -12.32
N ASP A 17 14.00 -21.77 -12.58
CA ASP A 17 12.75 -22.41 -12.19
C ASP A 17 11.59 -21.85 -13.01
N VAL A 18 10.60 -22.69 -13.33
CA VAL A 18 9.35 -22.28 -13.99
C VAL A 18 8.20 -23.00 -13.32
N ARG A 19 7.27 -22.24 -12.74
CA ARG A 19 6.12 -22.79 -12.01
C ARG A 19 4.82 -22.12 -12.39
N VAL A 20 3.75 -22.92 -12.38
CA VAL A 20 2.37 -22.46 -12.55
C VAL A 20 1.72 -22.31 -11.17
N HIS A 21 1.21 -21.11 -10.87
CA HIS A 21 0.61 -20.76 -9.58
C HIS A 21 -0.92 -20.88 -9.65
N ARG A 22 -1.44 -22.10 -9.44
CA ARG A 22 -2.89 -22.38 -9.52
C ARG A 22 -3.73 -21.60 -8.51
N GLY A 23 -3.18 -21.31 -7.33
CA GLY A 23 -3.87 -20.50 -6.31
C GLY A 23 -4.14 -19.06 -6.77
N ALA A 24 -3.21 -18.46 -7.54
CA ALA A 24 -3.39 -17.11 -8.07
C ALA A 24 -4.56 -17.06 -9.08
N THR A 25 -4.71 -18.07 -9.93
CA THR A 25 -5.88 -18.22 -10.81
C THR A 25 -7.19 -18.24 -10.03
N GLY A 26 -7.23 -18.95 -8.90
CA GLY A 26 -8.40 -19.00 -8.04
C GLY A 26 -8.80 -17.64 -7.45
N GLY A 27 -7.81 -16.83 -7.06
CA GLY A 27 -8.02 -15.48 -6.55
C GLY A 27 -8.50 -14.51 -7.65
N ILE A 28 -7.84 -14.52 -8.81
CA ILE A 28 -8.10 -13.60 -9.92
C ILE A 28 -9.39 -13.97 -10.67
N GLY A 29 -9.65 -15.27 -10.88
CA GLY A 29 -10.83 -15.76 -11.61
C GLY A 29 -10.68 -15.75 -13.13
N THR A 30 -9.45 -15.82 -13.65
CA THR A 30 -9.17 -16.01 -15.08
C THR A 30 -9.22 -17.49 -15.46
N ASP A 31 -9.47 -17.78 -16.73
CA ASP A 31 -9.28 -19.10 -17.35
C ASP A 31 -7.79 -19.43 -17.60
N HIS A 32 -6.91 -18.42 -17.64
CA HIS A 32 -5.45 -18.58 -17.71
C HIS A 32 -4.79 -18.82 -16.35
N HIS A 33 -3.66 -19.55 -16.36
CA HIS A 33 -2.85 -19.76 -15.17
C HIS A 33 -1.69 -18.79 -15.06
N LEU A 34 -1.45 -18.26 -13.86
CA LEU A 34 -0.28 -17.43 -13.61
C LEU A 34 1.00 -18.30 -13.70
N SER A 35 1.78 -18.09 -14.74
CA SER A 35 3.08 -18.72 -14.93
C SER A 35 4.20 -17.79 -14.45
N ARG A 36 5.14 -18.32 -13.67
CA ARG A 36 6.26 -17.58 -13.10
C ARG A 36 7.57 -18.28 -13.43
N ALA A 37 8.50 -17.56 -14.06
CA ALA A 37 9.87 -17.98 -14.23
C ALA A 37 10.80 -17.25 -13.24
N LYS A 38 11.74 -17.98 -12.67
CA LYS A 38 12.88 -17.44 -11.93
C LYS A 38 14.08 -17.41 -12.87
N VAL A 39 14.66 -16.23 -13.10
CA VAL A 39 15.75 -16.03 -14.06
C VAL A 39 16.93 -15.37 -13.37
N ARG A 40 18.15 -15.90 -13.59
CA ARG A 40 19.41 -15.32 -13.13
C ARG A 40 19.96 -14.37 -14.17
N LEU A 41 19.98 -13.07 -13.88
CA LEU A 41 20.48 -12.04 -14.79
C LEU A 41 21.61 -11.24 -14.13
N HIS A 42 22.68 -10.97 -14.88
CA HIS A 42 23.71 -10.00 -14.50
C HIS A 42 23.40 -8.67 -15.18
N LEU A 43 22.72 -7.78 -14.47
CA LEU A 43 22.38 -6.45 -14.95
C LEU A 43 23.26 -5.41 -14.24
N LYS A 44 23.78 -4.42 -14.99
CA LYS A 44 24.34 -3.22 -14.37
C LYS A 44 23.18 -2.44 -13.75
N CYS A 45 22.99 -2.58 -12.44
CA CYS A 45 21.97 -1.82 -11.71
C CYS A 45 22.58 -0.50 -11.24
N ARG A 46 21.98 0.63 -11.64
CA ARG A 46 22.28 1.92 -11.01
C ARG A 46 21.74 1.83 -9.59
N LYS A 47 22.62 1.84 -8.57
CA LYS A 47 22.19 1.88 -7.18
C LYS A 47 21.28 3.10 -7.02
N LYS A 48 19.99 2.88 -6.79
CA LYS A 48 19.15 3.96 -6.26
C LYS A 48 19.82 4.36 -4.96
N THR A 49 20.15 5.63 -4.81
CA THR A 49 20.57 6.19 -3.53
C THR A 49 19.53 5.72 -2.54
N THR A 50 19.89 4.82 -1.64
CA THR A 50 19.01 4.42 -0.55
C THR A 50 18.76 5.70 0.21
N GLU A 51 17.58 6.29 0.01
CA GLU A 51 17.11 7.37 0.87
C GLU A 51 17.29 6.86 2.29
N THR A 52 18.19 7.51 3.01
CA THR A 52 18.50 7.21 4.39
C THR A 52 17.22 7.40 5.20
N GLY A 53 16.54 6.28 5.45
CA GLY A 53 15.95 5.96 6.74
C GLY A 53 14.85 6.90 7.26
N ARG A 54 13.97 7.48 6.43
CA ARG A 54 12.70 7.97 6.98
C ARG A 54 11.83 6.78 7.36
N LEU A 55 11.52 6.68 8.65
CA LEU A 55 10.54 5.74 9.17
C LEU A 55 9.21 5.93 8.47
N LYS A 56 8.73 4.86 7.85
CA LYS A 56 7.42 4.83 7.20
C LYS A 56 6.41 4.32 8.22
N LEU A 57 5.89 5.24 9.01
CA LEU A 57 4.81 4.96 9.95
C LEU A 57 3.47 4.97 9.22
N ASP A 58 2.55 4.16 9.73
CA ASP A 58 1.18 4.05 9.26
C ASP A 58 0.28 5.00 10.04
N TYR A 59 0.11 6.21 9.52
CA TYR A 59 -0.69 7.24 10.20
C TYR A 59 -2.18 6.88 10.29
N GLU A 60 -2.70 5.98 9.45
CA GLU A 60 -4.09 5.53 9.53
C GLU A 60 -4.39 4.80 10.85
N LYS A 61 -3.37 4.15 11.44
CA LYS A 61 -3.50 3.50 12.75
C LYS A 61 -3.74 4.49 13.90
N LEU A 62 -3.47 5.79 13.69
CA LEU A 62 -3.81 6.84 14.67
C LEU A 62 -5.33 7.06 14.81
N ASN A 63 -6.13 6.62 13.83
CA ASN A 63 -7.59 6.67 13.95
C ASN A 63 -8.14 5.60 14.91
N ASN A 64 -7.32 4.64 15.35
CA ASN A 64 -7.72 3.63 16.32
C ASN A 64 -7.43 4.10 17.74
N GLU A 65 -8.45 4.61 18.42
CA GLU A 65 -8.37 5.15 19.78
C GLU A 65 -7.75 4.16 20.79
N LYS A 66 -8.01 2.86 20.66
CA LYS A 66 -7.46 1.84 21.56
C LYS A 66 -5.95 1.72 21.42
N LEU A 67 -5.47 1.67 20.18
CA LEU A 67 -4.05 1.55 19.87
C LEU A 67 -3.28 2.81 20.29
N VAL A 68 -3.90 3.99 20.11
CA VAL A 68 -3.35 5.25 20.61
C VAL A 68 -3.26 5.26 22.14
N ALA A 69 -4.30 4.79 22.84
CA ALA A 69 -4.30 4.72 24.30
C ALA A 69 -3.21 3.77 24.83
N GLU A 70 -3.05 2.59 24.23
CA GLU A 70 -1.99 1.64 24.59
C GLU A 70 -0.59 2.26 24.43
N PHE A 71 -0.33 2.90 23.29
CA PHE A 71 0.93 3.59 23.04
C PHE A 71 1.17 4.75 24.03
N GLN A 72 0.14 5.54 24.35
CA GLN A 72 0.24 6.60 25.36
C GLN A 72 0.59 6.03 26.74
N THR A 73 -0.02 4.93 27.16
CA THR A 73 0.29 4.31 28.46
C THR A 73 1.72 3.79 28.52
N GLU A 74 2.25 3.26 27.41
CA GLU A 74 3.65 2.85 27.31
C GLU A 74 4.60 4.04 27.43
N LEU A 75 4.35 5.12 26.68
CA LEU A 75 5.16 6.34 26.76
C LEU A 75 5.17 6.93 28.18
N LEU A 76 4.02 6.89 28.87
CA LEU A 76 3.91 7.35 30.26
C LEU A 76 4.71 6.46 31.23
N LYS A 77 4.68 5.13 31.06
CA LYS A 77 5.51 4.21 31.85
C LYS A 77 6.99 4.50 31.65
N HIS A 78 7.43 4.69 30.41
CA HIS A 78 8.81 5.02 30.10
C HIS A 78 9.22 6.36 30.72
N ARG A 79 8.39 7.40 30.57
CA ARG A 79 8.65 8.72 31.17
C ARG A 79 8.87 8.62 32.68
N ASN A 80 8.02 7.86 33.37
CA ASN A 80 8.11 7.72 34.83
C ASN A 80 9.37 6.93 35.24
N ASN A 81 9.73 5.86 34.53
CA ASN A 81 10.95 5.08 34.79
C ASN A 81 12.25 5.87 34.49
N THR A 82 12.23 6.73 33.47
CA THR A 82 13.38 7.54 33.07
C THR A 82 13.63 8.73 34.03
N GLN A 83 12.58 9.25 34.68
CA GLN A 83 12.70 10.28 35.72
C GLN A 83 13.49 9.79 36.95
N GLU A 84 13.43 8.49 37.27
CA GLU A 84 14.13 7.91 38.42
C GLU A 84 15.63 7.68 38.18
N ASN A 85 16.05 7.42 36.93
CA ASN A 85 17.41 7.00 36.59
C ASN A 85 18.34 8.10 36.03
N ASN A 86 17.82 9.27 35.65
CA ASN A 86 18.57 10.27 34.85
C ASN A 86 18.69 11.66 35.52
N ARG A 87 19.06 11.74 36.81
CA ARG A 87 19.24 13.03 37.49
C ARG A 87 20.40 13.86 36.91
N ASP A 88 21.46 13.21 36.41
CA ASP A 88 22.70 13.86 35.98
C ASP A 88 22.82 14.17 34.48
N LEU A 89 21.82 13.81 33.66
CA LEU A 89 21.86 14.10 32.21
C LEU A 89 21.40 15.52 31.87
N SER A 90 22.02 16.09 30.84
CA SER A 90 21.60 17.34 30.21
C SER A 90 20.19 17.24 29.62
N VAL A 91 19.48 18.37 29.55
CA VAL A 91 18.15 18.47 28.92
C VAL A 91 18.18 17.92 27.50
N ASN A 92 19.26 18.17 26.76
CA ASN A 92 19.38 17.75 25.37
C ASN A 92 19.55 16.23 25.22
N GLU A 93 20.26 15.61 26.17
CA GLU A 93 20.45 14.15 26.22
C GLU A 93 19.15 13.46 26.61
N LYS A 94 18.40 14.02 27.57
CA LYS A 94 17.06 13.55 27.95
C LYS A 94 16.08 13.61 26.77
N PHE A 95 16.09 14.71 26.02
CA PHE A 95 15.26 14.85 24.82
C PHE A 95 15.64 13.84 23.73
N THR A 96 16.94 13.63 23.50
CA THR A 96 17.43 12.67 22.50
C THR A 96 17.00 11.25 22.85
N GLN A 97 17.17 10.83 24.10
CA GLN A 97 16.72 9.51 24.57
C GLN A 97 15.21 9.33 24.41
N PHE A 98 14.42 10.35 24.75
CA PHE A 98 12.98 10.29 24.59
C PHE A 98 12.56 10.23 23.11
N ALA A 99 13.19 11.03 22.24
CA ALA A 99 12.92 11.04 20.82
C ALA A 99 13.31 9.70 20.15
N ASP A 100 14.42 9.10 20.59
CA ASP A 100 14.86 7.79 20.12
C ASP A 100 13.93 6.67 20.64
N TYR A 101 13.48 6.75 21.89
CA TYR A 101 12.51 5.84 22.47
C TYR A 101 11.18 5.86 21.71
N ILE A 102 10.62 7.05 21.47
CA ILE A 102 9.43 7.22 20.63
C ILE A 102 9.68 6.60 19.26
N ARG A 103 10.83 6.90 18.63
CA ARG A 103 11.14 6.43 17.28
C ARG A 103 11.22 4.91 17.20
N GLU A 104 11.74 4.26 18.24
CA GLU A 104 11.86 2.82 18.33
C GLU A 104 10.50 2.16 18.58
N HIS A 105 9.76 2.61 19.59
CA HIS A 105 8.49 2.00 19.98
C HIS A 105 7.39 2.31 18.98
N SER A 106 7.43 3.47 18.31
CA SER A 106 6.51 3.78 17.20
C SER A 106 6.59 2.74 16.09
N LYS A 107 7.72 2.01 15.95
CA LYS A 107 7.80 0.90 14.99
C LYS A 107 6.86 -0.23 15.38
N GLU A 108 6.79 -0.58 16.66
CA GLU A 108 6.00 -1.73 17.12
C GLU A 108 4.50 -1.50 16.92
N TYR A 109 4.02 -0.30 17.21
CA TYR A 109 2.59 0.04 17.10
C TYR A 109 2.20 0.52 15.68
N PHE A 110 3.07 1.27 15.01
CA PHE A 110 2.75 1.98 13.77
C PHE A 110 3.59 1.55 12.55
N ILE A 111 4.30 0.41 12.59
CA ILE A 111 4.91 -0.13 11.36
C ILE A 111 3.81 -0.33 10.31
N LYS A 112 4.11 0.16 9.10
CA LYS A 112 3.37 -0.19 7.89
C LYS A 112 3.57 -1.68 7.59
N ASP A 113 2.48 -2.45 7.64
CA ASP A 113 2.51 -3.86 7.27
C ASP A 113 3.05 -4.02 5.84
N GLN A 114 4.23 -4.63 5.72
CA GLN A 114 4.93 -4.75 4.43
C GLN A 114 4.24 -5.70 3.45
N LYS A 115 3.29 -6.53 3.94
CA LYS A 115 2.58 -7.52 3.12
C LYS A 115 1.78 -6.89 1.97
N TYR A 116 1.33 -5.64 2.13
CA TYR A 116 0.46 -4.97 1.16
C TYR A 116 1.00 -3.58 0.82
N GLN A 117 2.21 -3.51 0.25
CA GLN A 117 2.88 -2.23 0.02
C GLN A 117 3.10 -1.90 -1.47
N LYS A 118 2.67 -0.68 -1.79
CA LYS A 118 2.97 0.24 -2.90
C LYS A 118 1.97 0.38 -4.04
N ASN A 119 1.24 -0.67 -4.44
CA ASN A 119 0.34 -0.58 -5.61
C ASN A 119 -1.07 -1.15 -5.36
N THR A 120 -1.43 -1.40 -4.10
CA THR A 120 -2.81 -1.76 -3.75
C THR A 120 -3.71 -0.55 -3.93
N LYS A 121 -4.91 -0.77 -4.45
CA LYS A 121 -5.91 0.29 -4.57
C LYS A 121 -6.34 0.71 -3.16
N GLU A 122 -6.61 1.99 -2.97
CA GLU A 122 -6.96 2.57 -1.66
C GLU A 122 -8.22 1.95 -1.05
N TRP A 123 -9.21 1.61 -1.89
CA TRP A 123 -10.42 0.91 -1.45
C TRP A 123 -10.20 -0.55 -1.04
N PHE A 124 -9.02 -1.13 -1.28
CA PHE A 124 -8.76 -2.55 -1.05
C PHE A 124 -8.40 -2.81 0.43
N THR A 125 -9.40 -3.22 1.21
CA THR A 125 -9.26 -3.46 2.65
C THR A 125 -8.74 -4.86 3.00
N HIS A 126 -8.26 -5.02 4.24
CA HIS A 126 -7.80 -6.32 4.76
C HIS A 126 -8.91 -7.39 4.71
N GLU A 127 -10.15 -7.02 5.03
CA GLU A 127 -11.27 -7.97 4.97
C GLU A 127 -11.50 -8.53 3.56
N ILE A 128 -11.35 -7.68 2.53
CA ILE A 128 -11.49 -8.11 1.14
C ILE A 128 -10.33 -9.04 0.79
N ALA A 129 -9.11 -8.69 1.21
CA ALA A 129 -7.93 -9.54 1.02
C ALA A 129 -8.13 -10.95 1.61
N ASP A 130 -8.63 -11.05 2.84
CA ASP A 130 -8.89 -12.32 3.50
C ASP A 130 -9.89 -13.20 2.74
N ILE A 131 -10.95 -12.60 2.20
CA ILE A 131 -11.99 -13.34 1.47
C ILE A 131 -11.48 -13.74 0.08
N VAL A 132 -10.66 -12.91 -0.56
CA VAL A 132 -9.94 -13.27 -1.80
C VAL A 132 -9.00 -14.46 -1.55
N ASP A 133 -8.29 -14.49 -0.43
CA ASP A 133 -7.43 -15.62 -0.04
C ASP A 133 -8.24 -16.88 0.23
N LYS A 134 -9.40 -16.78 0.90
CA LYS A 134 -10.33 -17.90 1.08
C LYS A 134 -10.85 -18.43 -0.26
N LYS A 135 -11.21 -17.53 -1.19
CA LYS A 135 -11.61 -17.88 -2.57
C LYS A 135 -10.50 -18.62 -3.30
N ALA A 136 -9.26 -18.14 -3.21
CA ALA A 136 -8.10 -18.77 -3.83
C ALA A 136 -7.85 -20.20 -3.29
N LYS A 137 -7.93 -20.38 -1.96
CA LYS A 137 -7.82 -21.70 -1.32
C LYS A 137 -8.95 -22.64 -1.75
N ALA A 138 -10.19 -22.17 -1.77
CA ALA A 138 -11.34 -22.96 -2.21
C ALA A 138 -11.22 -23.40 -3.68
N TYR A 139 -10.68 -22.55 -4.54
CA TYR A 139 -10.38 -22.92 -5.93
C TYR A 139 -9.40 -24.09 -6.01
N VAL A 140 -8.29 -24.02 -5.26
CA VAL A 140 -7.30 -25.12 -5.23
C VAL A 140 -7.93 -26.42 -4.75
N GLN A 141 -8.78 -26.35 -3.71
CA GLN A 141 -9.51 -27.51 -3.22
C GLN A 141 -10.46 -28.09 -4.28
N TRP A 142 -11.22 -27.26 -4.98
CA TRP A 142 -12.04 -27.72 -6.10
C TRP A 142 -11.20 -28.39 -7.19
N GLN A 143 -10.05 -27.81 -7.56
CA GLN A 143 -9.15 -28.39 -8.55
C GLN A 143 -8.60 -29.76 -8.11
N HIS A 144 -8.34 -29.98 -6.83
CA HIS A 144 -7.90 -31.28 -6.28
C HIS A 144 -9.01 -32.35 -6.24
N HIS A 145 -10.27 -31.94 -6.29
CA HIS A 145 -11.44 -32.83 -6.22
C HIS A 145 -12.20 -32.92 -7.55
N ARG A 146 -11.62 -32.42 -8.64
CA ARG A 146 -12.21 -32.49 -9.96
C ARG A 146 -12.35 -33.95 -10.41
N GLY A 147 -13.54 -34.32 -10.90
CA GLY A 147 -13.87 -35.70 -11.29
C GLY A 147 -14.16 -36.65 -10.13
N LYS A 148 -14.18 -36.17 -8.88
CA LYS A 148 -14.57 -36.97 -7.70
C LYS A 148 -16.05 -36.75 -7.35
N ILE A 149 -16.62 -37.66 -6.57
CA ILE A 149 -18.02 -37.59 -6.08
C ILE A 149 -18.30 -36.25 -5.39
N ASP A 150 -17.33 -35.75 -4.60
CA ASP A 150 -17.46 -34.50 -3.85
C ASP A 150 -17.19 -33.23 -4.67
N GLU A 151 -16.95 -33.31 -5.99
CA GLU A 151 -16.60 -32.14 -6.81
C GLU A 151 -17.63 -31.01 -6.63
N ASN A 152 -18.92 -31.35 -6.67
CA ASN A 152 -20.00 -30.37 -6.57
C ASN A 152 -19.95 -29.58 -5.27
N LYS A 153 -19.57 -30.21 -4.15
CA LYS A 153 -19.43 -29.55 -2.85
C LYS A 153 -18.36 -28.45 -2.91
N TYR A 154 -17.15 -28.79 -3.37
CA TYR A 154 -16.04 -27.83 -3.46
C TYR A 154 -16.26 -26.76 -4.53
N ARG A 155 -16.88 -27.14 -5.65
CA ARG A 155 -17.27 -26.21 -6.71
C ARG A 155 -18.27 -25.18 -6.20
N ASN A 156 -19.29 -25.61 -5.47
CA ASN A 156 -20.29 -24.71 -4.89
C ASN A 156 -19.68 -23.77 -3.85
N GLN A 157 -18.80 -24.27 -2.98
CA GLN A 157 -18.07 -23.44 -2.03
C GLN A 157 -17.24 -22.35 -2.73
N TYR A 158 -16.51 -22.70 -3.79
CA TYR A 158 -15.78 -21.73 -4.60
C TYR A 158 -16.71 -20.69 -5.24
N ARG A 159 -17.83 -21.11 -5.84
CA ARG A 159 -18.80 -20.21 -6.49
C ARG A 159 -19.43 -19.24 -5.48
N MET A 160 -19.77 -19.72 -4.28
CA MET A 160 -20.28 -18.86 -3.20
C MET A 160 -19.25 -17.80 -2.81
N LEU A 161 -18.01 -18.21 -2.54
CA LEU A 161 -16.93 -17.27 -2.19
C LEU A 161 -16.65 -16.28 -3.33
N ALA A 162 -16.69 -16.72 -4.59
CA ALA A 162 -16.53 -15.85 -5.75
C ALA A 162 -17.64 -14.77 -5.81
N LYS A 163 -18.89 -15.14 -5.54
CA LYS A 163 -20.01 -14.20 -5.45
C LYS A 163 -19.85 -13.23 -4.28
N THR A 164 -19.44 -13.72 -3.11
CA THR A 164 -19.19 -12.89 -1.93
C THR A 164 -18.08 -11.88 -2.17
N VAL A 165 -16.95 -12.30 -2.77
CA VAL A 165 -15.86 -11.40 -3.15
C VAL A 165 -16.38 -10.31 -4.10
N LYS A 166 -17.09 -10.69 -5.17
CA LYS A 166 -17.65 -9.74 -6.13
C LYS A 166 -18.52 -8.69 -5.43
N ASN A 167 -19.48 -9.14 -4.62
CA ASN A 167 -20.41 -8.25 -3.93
C ASN A 167 -19.69 -7.31 -2.96
N LYS A 168 -18.75 -7.81 -2.14
CA LYS A 168 -18.00 -6.99 -1.19
C LYS A 168 -17.08 -5.99 -1.88
N VAL A 169 -16.40 -6.40 -2.95
CA VAL A 169 -15.55 -5.50 -3.75
C VAL A 169 -16.37 -4.37 -4.35
N GLU A 170 -17.50 -4.69 -4.98
CA GLU A 170 -18.40 -3.69 -5.58
C GLU A 170 -18.98 -2.73 -4.53
N ALA A 171 -19.39 -3.25 -3.36
CA ALA A 171 -19.89 -2.43 -2.26
C ALA A 171 -18.81 -1.45 -1.75
N ARG A 172 -17.62 -1.97 -1.41
CA ARG A 172 -16.52 -1.14 -0.91
C ARG A 172 -16.05 -0.11 -1.93
N GLN A 173 -16.03 -0.46 -3.22
CA GLN A 173 -15.71 0.50 -4.29
C GLN A 173 -16.73 1.65 -4.33
N ARG A 174 -18.03 1.37 -4.19
CA ARG A 174 -19.06 2.42 -4.14
C ARG A 174 -18.87 3.31 -2.91
N GLU A 175 -18.68 2.72 -1.73
CA GLU A 175 -18.42 3.45 -0.48
C GLU A 175 -17.20 4.36 -0.62
N TYR A 176 -16.10 3.84 -1.17
CA TYR A 176 -14.89 4.61 -1.40
C TYR A 176 -15.11 5.81 -2.33
N TRP A 177 -15.87 5.65 -3.41
CA TRP A 177 -16.18 6.78 -4.30
C TRP A 177 -17.03 7.84 -3.60
N VAL A 178 -17.92 7.45 -2.68
CA VAL A 178 -18.69 8.40 -1.85
C VAL A 178 -17.78 9.12 -0.86
N GLU A 179 -16.93 8.40 -0.12
CA GLU A 179 -15.91 8.96 0.80
C GLU A 179 -15.08 10.04 0.09
N ILE A 180 -14.50 9.69 -1.06
CA ILE A 180 -13.69 10.60 -1.87
C ILE A 180 -14.48 11.82 -2.34
N SER A 181 -15.75 11.65 -2.70
CA SER A 181 -16.60 12.76 -3.15
C SER A 181 -16.86 13.74 -2.00
N VAL A 182 -17.12 13.21 -0.80
CA VAL A 182 -17.30 14.01 0.42
C VAL A 182 -16.01 14.74 0.79
N ASP A 183 -14.85 14.10 0.72
CA ASP A 183 -13.56 14.72 1.00
C ASP A 183 -13.29 15.91 0.06
N ILE A 184 -13.59 15.75 -1.23
CA ILE A 184 -13.47 16.83 -2.22
C ILE A 184 -14.45 17.97 -1.89
N GLU A 185 -15.71 17.65 -1.56
CA GLU A 185 -16.73 18.64 -1.25
C GLU A 185 -16.37 19.46 0.00
N ASN A 186 -15.91 18.80 1.06
CA ASN A 186 -15.47 19.45 2.29
C ASN A 186 -14.26 20.35 2.04
N ALA A 187 -13.25 19.88 1.30
CA ALA A 187 -12.09 20.71 0.96
C ALA A 187 -12.48 21.99 0.19
N VAL A 188 -13.47 21.90 -0.70
CA VAL A 188 -13.99 23.08 -1.42
C VAL A 188 -14.76 24.02 -0.47
N LYS A 189 -15.59 23.47 0.44
CA LYS A 189 -16.34 24.26 1.45
C LYS A 189 -15.41 24.99 2.42
N ASP A 190 -14.33 24.34 2.82
CA ASP A 190 -13.33 24.88 3.75
C ASP A 190 -12.34 25.86 3.08
N HIS A 191 -12.62 26.27 1.83
CA HIS A 191 -11.77 27.14 1.03
C HIS A 191 -10.34 26.62 0.82
N ASP A 192 -10.15 25.30 0.79
CA ASP A 192 -8.89 24.63 0.46
C ASP A 192 -8.97 23.92 -0.91
N PRO A 193 -8.90 24.67 -2.02
CA PRO A 193 -8.91 24.08 -3.35
C PRO A 193 -7.65 23.25 -3.63
N ALA A 194 -6.54 23.50 -2.92
CA ALA A 194 -5.29 22.77 -3.14
C ALA A 194 -5.46 21.29 -2.78
N THR A 195 -6.08 21.00 -1.65
CA THR A 195 -6.37 19.63 -1.23
C THR A 195 -7.35 18.93 -2.19
N ALA A 196 -8.42 19.62 -2.61
CA ALA A 196 -9.35 19.08 -3.60
C ALA A 196 -8.64 18.69 -4.92
N PHE A 197 -7.79 19.57 -5.46
CA PHE A 197 -7.02 19.30 -6.67
C PHE A 197 -5.98 18.18 -6.48
N GLN A 198 -5.36 18.07 -5.30
CA GLN A 198 -4.45 16.98 -4.97
C GLN A 198 -5.17 15.63 -5.00
N ILE A 199 -6.38 15.54 -4.40
CA ILE A 199 -7.20 14.32 -4.42
C ILE A 199 -7.55 13.95 -5.87
N ILE A 200 -8.01 14.90 -6.69
CA ILE A 200 -8.33 14.66 -8.11
C ILE A 200 -7.10 14.20 -8.90
N ARG A 201 -5.95 14.84 -8.68
CA ARG A 201 -4.68 14.48 -9.34
C ARG A 201 -4.23 13.07 -8.96
N ARG A 202 -4.39 12.70 -7.68
CA ARG A 202 -4.12 11.35 -7.17
C ARG A 202 -5.02 10.31 -7.86
N LEU A 203 -6.32 10.58 -7.97
CA LEU A 203 -7.31 9.67 -8.59
C LEU A 203 -7.09 9.48 -10.09
N ARG A 204 -6.70 10.55 -10.81
CA ARG A 204 -6.36 10.50 -12.24
C ARG A 204 -5.22 9.49 -12.50
N GLY A 205 -4.39 9.20 -11.50
CA GLY A 205 -3.13 8.52 -11.68
C GLY A 205 -2.11 9.43 -12.37
N ASN A 206 -0.87 8.97 -12.50
CA ASN A 206 0.23 9.72 -13.12
C ASN A 206 -0.09 10.05 -14.60
N GLY A 207 -0.86 11.12 -14.82
CA GLY A 207 -0.60 11.98 -15.97
C GLY A 207 0.85 12.41 -15.84
N MET A 208 1.59 12.42 -16.95
CA MET A 208 2.92 13.03 -16.99
C MET A 208 2.87 14.29 -16.13
N ASN A 209 3.83 14.45 -15.21
CA ASN A 209 4.11 15.78 -14.74
C ASN A 209 4.41 16.55 -16.03
N THR A 210 3.42 17.29 -16.56
CA THR A 210 3.69 18.42 -17.43
C THR A 210 4.77 19.14 -16.65
N GLU A 211 5.99 19.15 -17.21
CA GLU A 211 7.12 19.83 -16.61
C GLU A 211 6.55 21.12 -16.06
N HIS A 212 6.69 21.31 -14.75
CA HIS A 212 6.13 22.49 -14.10
C HIS A 212 6.90 23.64 -14.73
N ILE A 213 6.35 24.26 -15.79
CA ILE A 213 6.93 25.44 -16.38
C ILE A 213 6.74 26.48 -15.29
N ALA A 214 7.81 26.68 -14.51
CA ALA A 214 7.89 27.78 -13.59
C ALA A 214 7.55 29.04 -14.39
N ILE A 215 6.52 29.75 -13.94
CA ILE A 215 6.12 31.01 -14.58
C ILE A 215 7.14 32.02 -14.10
N HIS A 216 7.92 32.55 -15.03
CA HIS A 216 8.94 33.55 -14.73
C HIS A 216 8.41 34.96 -15.02
N ASP A 217 8.90 35.96 -14.29
CA ASP A 217 8.79 37.36 -14.70
C ASP A 217 9.68 37.64 -15.93
N LYS A 218 9.69 38.89 -16.40
CA LYS A 218 10.53 39.32 -17.53
C LYS A 218 12.03 39.23 -17.23
N ASP A 219 12.41 39.15 -15.95
CA ASP A 219 13.77 39.11 -15.45
C ASP A 219 14.24 37.67 -15.12
N GLY A 220 13.37 36.67 -15.32
CA GLY A 220 13.69 35.26 -15.13
C GLY A 220 13.49 34.72 -13.71
N ASN A 221 12.83 35.46 -12.80
CA ASN A 221 12.53 35.00 -11.45
C ASN A 221 11.23 34.21 -11.40
N THR A 222 11.22 33.09 -10.65
CA THR A 222 10.05 32.22 -10.52
C THR A 222 8.97 32.87 -9.64
N LEU A 223 7.79 33.09 -10.21
CA LEU A 223 6.63 33.66 -9.50
C LEU A 223 5.92 32.57 -8.69
N THR A 224 6.06 32.63 -7.36
CA THR A 224 5.50 31.66 -6.43
C THR A 224 4.21 32.13 -5.75
N ASN A 225 3.89 33.43 -5.79
CA ASN A 225 2.76 34.02 -5.08
C ASN A 225 1.58 34.43 -6.01
N SER A 226 0.36 34.42 -5.48
CA SER A 226 -0.87 34.67 -6.24
C SER A 226 -1.00 36.12 -6.74
N GLU A 227 -0.55 37.09 -5.94
CA GLU A 227 -0.56 38.53 -6.30
C GLU A 227 0.42 38.81 -7.45
N ASP A 228 1.61 38.21 -7.41
CA ASP A 228 2.64 38.38 -8.45
C ASP A 228 2.20 37.85 -9.82
N ARG A 229 1.31 36.86 -9.84
CA ARG A 229 0.75 36.28 -11.08
C ARG A 229 -0.34 37.15 -11.69
N LEU A 230 -0.99 38.01 -10.89
CA LEU A 230 -2.06 38.91 -11.30
C LEU A 230 -1.52 40.23 -11.89
N ASN A 231 -0.35 40.68 -11.45
CA ASN A 231 0.29 41.93 -11.86
C ASN A 231 1.29 41.81 -13.02
N ARG A 232 1.13 40.78 -13.87
CA ARG A 232 2.04 40.46 -14.99
C ARG A 232 2.08 41.54 -16.09
#